data_AF-A0A968MPW0-F1
#
_entry.id   AF-A0A968MPW0-F1
#
_cell.length_a   1.000
_cell.length_b   1.000
_cell.length_c   1.000
_cell.angle_alpha   90.00
_cell.angle_beta   90.00
_cell.angle_gamma   90.00
#
_symmetry.space_group_name_H-M   'P 1'
#
loop_
_entity.id
_entity.type
_entity.pdbx_description
1 polymer ?
#
loop_
_entity_poly.entity_id
_entity_poly.type
_entity_poly.pdbx_seq_one_letter_code
_entity_poly.pdbx_strand_id
1 'polypeptide(L)'
;MESVWPSLEKGFTFLMELTNKTKQQTKSAYAGLIPPGYGSEGQGIDYVHNYWALTGLNSAITAARWVGRNGQAIKWQSQYDDLYFVFLESMKKNMRKDVNGIQYLPARATSDKKAQAQKHQWAFLNAVYPGKVFDLNDPVLTGNMKMLEKNIKEGLLFGTGWMPNGIVIATASDCAHALQWTGKAQSVPDILYALASHAAPNYAWHEQQSLKNNSDTIISGDMPNNRVSAEFIRIIRHMIVMERSNELHLFEGIP
;
A
#
# COMPACT_ATOMS: atom_id res chain seq x y z
N MET A 1 11.45 -19.98 -10.95
CA MET A 1 10.78 -18.98 -11.82
C MET A 1 10.04 -19.62 -12.99
N GLU A 2 10.65 -20.55 -13.73
CA GLU A 2 9.97 -21.18 -14.89
C GLU A 2 8.68 -21.92 -14.53
N SER A 3 8.66 -22.65 -13.41
CA SER A 3 7.50 -23.43 -12.96
C SER A 3 6.24 -22.60 -12.66
N VAL A 4 6.39 -21.32 -12.31
CA VAL A 4 5.28 -20.42 -11.98
C VAL A 4 4.91 -19.48 -13.14
N TRP A 5 5.73 -19.45 -14.20
CA TRP A 5 5.56 -18.53 -15.31
C TRP A 5 4.19 -18.64 -16.01
N PRO A 6 3.67 -19.86 -16.30
CA PRO A 6 2.35 -20.00 -16.92
C PRO A 6 1.22 -19.43 -16.05
N SER A 7 1.37 -19.49 -14.72
CA SER A 7 0.39 -18.92 -13.79
C SER A 7 0.43 -17.39 -13.79
N LEU A 8 1.61 -16.79 -13.89
CA LEU A 8 1.76 -15.34 -14.04
C LEU A 8 1.10 -14.84 -15.32
N GLU A 9 1.35 -15.52 -16.45
CA GLU A 9 0.75 -15.17 -17.74
C GLU A 9 -0.77 -15.23 -17.70
N LYS A 10 -1.34 -16.27 -17.09
CA LYS A 10 -2.79 -16.37 -16.88
C LYS A 10 -3.33 -15.24 -16.00
N GLY A 11 -2.63 -14.92 -14.91
CA GLY A 11 -3.01 -13.83 -14.00
C GLY A 11 -3.07 -12.48 -14.70
N PHE A 12 -2.03 -12.11 -15.45
CA PHE A 12 -2.01 -10.84 -16.19
C PHE A 12 -2.94 -10.83 -17.39
N THR A 13 -3.18 -11.98 -18.04
CA THR A 13 -4.19 -12.08 -19.09
C THR A 13 -5.58 -11.76 -18.53
N PHE A 14 -5.95 -12.38 -17.40
CA PHE A 14 -7.22 -12.09 -16.73
C PHE A 14 -7.31 -10.62 -16.28
N LEU A 15 -6.24 -10.06 -15.72
CA LEU A 15 -6.17 -8.65 -15.35
C LEU A 15 -6.52 -7.73 -16.52
N MET A 16 -5.96 -8.01 -17.70
CA MET A 16 -6.21 -7.21 -18.90
C MET A 16 -7.62 -7.38 -19.45
N GLU A 17 -8.19 -8.58 -19.36
CA GLU A 17 -9.60 -8.80 -19.68
C GLU A 17 -10.51 -7.93 -18.80
N LEU A 18 -10.21 -7.81 -17.50
CA LEU A 18 -10.95 -6.94 -16.59
C LEU A 18 -10.85 -5.47 -17.00
N THR A 19 -9.64 -4.96 -17.26
CA THR A 19 -9.46 -3.56 -17.70
C THR A 19 -10.10 -3.30 -19.06
N ASN A 20 -10.07 -4.26 -19.99
CA ASN A 20 -10.69 -4.09 -21.30
C ASN A 20 -12.22 -4.03 -21.20
N LYS A 21 -12.83 -4.83 -20.33
CA LYS A 21 -14.27 -4.75 -20.02
C LYS A 21 -14.65 -3.39 -19.44
N THR A 22 -13.82 -2.80 -18.57
CA THR A 22 -14.11 -1.47 -18.02
C THR A 22 -13.83 -0.36 -19.03
N LYS A 23 -12.84 -0.48 -19.92
CA LYS A 23 -12.58 0.48 -21.02
C LYS A 23 -13.81 0.68 -21.92
N GLN A 24 -14.60 -0.38 -22.14
CA GLN A 24 -15.85 -0.30 -22.93
C GLN A 24 -16.95 0.53 -22.25
N GLN A 25 -16.85 0.75 -20.93
CA GLN A 25 -17.81 1.51 -20.15
C GLN A 25 -17.39 2.97 -20.05
N THR A 26 -17.24 3.64 -21.19
CA THR A 26 -16.59 4.96 -21.31
C THR A 26 -17.20 6.08 -20.46
N LYS A 27 -18.48 5.98 -20.07
CA LYS A 27 -19.16 6.95 -19.19
C LYS A 27 -18.94 6.68 -17.69
N SER A 28 -18.31 5.57 -17.35
CA SER A 28 -18.08 5.18 -15.96
C SER A 28 -16.87 5.88 -15.36
N ALA A 29 -16.95 6.20 -14.06
CA ALA A 29 -15.81 6.75 -13.30
C ALA A 29 -14.64 5.75 -13.15
N TYR A 30 -14.84 4.47 -13.48
CA TYR A 30 -13.81 3.43 -13.47
C TYR A 30 -13.41 2.95 -14.87
N ALA A 31 -13.77 3.68 -15.93
CA ALA A 31 -13.42 3.29 -17.30
C ALA A 31 -11.90 3.08 -17.44
N GLY A 32 -11.49 1.85 -17.74
CA GLY A 32 -10.10 1.43 -17.89
C GLY A 32 -9.32 1.14 -16.60
N LEU A 33 -9.93 1.33 -15.42
CA LEU A 33 -9.38 0.86 -14.14
C LEU A 33 -9.73 -0.61 -13.90
N ILE A 34 -9.13 -1.20 -12.86
CA ILE A 34 -9.63 -2.46 -12.30
C ILE A 34 -11.10 -2.24 -11.85
N PRO A 35 -12.04 -3.13 -12.24
CA PRO A 35 -13.45 -2.94 -11.96
C PRO A 35 -13.72 -2.79 -10.45
N PRO A 36 -14.80 -2.06 -10.09
CA PRO A 36 -15.26 -1.99 -8.72
C PRO A 36 -15.50 -3.37 -8.14
N GLY A 37 -15.02 -3.59 -6.92
CA GLY A 37 -15.21 -4.82 -6.18
C GLY A 37 -15.67 -4.53 -4.75
N TYR A 38 -16.01 -5.60 -4.03
CA TYR A 38 -16.06 -5.54 -2.58
C TYR A 38 -14.61 -5.43 -2.07
N GLY A 39 -14.22 -4.23 -1.69
CA GLY A 39 -12.93 -3.94 -1.08
C GLY A 39 -13.04 -3.81 0.45
N SER A 40 -12.01 -3.22 1.07
CA SER A 40 -11.96 -2.99 2.51
C SER A 40 -12.94 -1.92 3.01
N GLU A 41 -13.86 -1.43 2.18
CA GLU A 41 -14.96 -0.56 2.61
C GLU A 41 -16.27 -0.88 1.88
N GLY A 42 -16.43 -2.14 1.46
CA GLY A 42 -17.56 -2.56 0.65
C GLY A 42 -17.40 -2.19 -0.84
N GLN A 43 -18.52 -2.17 -1.57
CA GLN A 43 -18.52 -2.07 -3.03
C GLN A 43 -18.16 -0.65 -3.52
N GLY A 44 -17.14 -0.52 -4.38
CA GLY A 44 -16.82 0.76 -5.04
C GLY A 44 -15.48 0.76 -5.76
N ILE A 45 -15.03 1.95 -6.20
CA ILE A 45 -13.75 2.13 -6.90
C ILE A 45 -12.64 2.28 -5.85
N ASP A 46 -12.03 1.17 -5.48
CA ASP A 46 -10.91 1.13 -4.54
C ASP A 46 -9.58 1.16 -5.27
N TYR A 47 -8.71 2.10 -4.91
CA TYR A 47 -7.40 2.21 -5.55
C TYR A 47 -6.47 1.06 -5.16
N VAL A 48 -6.73 0.32 -4.08
CA VAL A 48 -5.94 -0.88 -3.71
C VAL A 48 -5.80 -1.88 -4.85
N HIS A 49 -6.88 -2.10 -5.60
CA HIS A 49 -6.86 -3.05 -6.71
C HIS A 49 -5.95 -2.57 -7.85
N ASN A 50 -5.94 -1.27 -8.11
CA ASN A 50 -5.08 -0.66 -9.11
C ASN A 50 -3.62 -0.64 -8.63
N TYR A 51 -3.36 -0.33 -7.36
CA TYR A 51 -2.03 -0.39 -6.76
C TYR A 51 -1.41 -1.77 -6.88
N TRP A 52 -2.15 -2.82 -6.52
CA TRP A 52 -1.65 -4.20 -6.61
C TRP A 52 -1.49 -4.68 -8.04
N ALA A 53 -2.38 -4.29 -8.96
CA ALA A 53 -2.23 -4.57 -10.38
C ALA A 53 -0.94 -3.96 -10.94
N LEU A 54 -0.69 -2.67 -10.65
CA LEU A 54 0.51 -1.96 -11.06
C LEU A 54 1.77 -2.54 -10.40
N THR A 55 1.73 -2.82 -9.10
CA THR A 55 2.82 -3.46 -8.35
C THR A 55 3.18 -4.82 -8.94
N GLY A 56 2.17 -5.65 -9.23
CA GLY A 56 2.35 -6.97 -9.81
C GLY A 56 2.96 -6.89 -11.21
N LEU A 57 2.44 -6.02 -12.08
CA LEU A 57 2.99 -5.79 -13.42
C LEU A 57 4.44 -5.30 -13.35
N ASN A 58 4.75 -4.32 -12.50
CA ASN A 58 6.11 -3.79 -12.32
C ASN A 58 7.09 -4.91 -11.91
N SER A 59 6.69 -5.75 -10.95
CA SER A 59 7.49 -6.90 -10.50
C SER A 59 7.67 -7.94 -11.62
N ALA A 60 6.61 -8.24 -12.36
CA ALA A 60 6.63 -9.23 -13.43
C ALA A 60 7.44 -8.77 -14.66
N ILE A 61 7.40 -7.49 -15.01
CA ILE A 61 8.24 -6.88 -16.05
C ILE A 61 9.72 -7.03 -15.67
N THR A 62 10.06 -6.69 -14.42
CA THR A 62 11.43 -6.83 -13.90
C THR A 62 11.89 -8.28 -13.97
N ALA A 63 11.07 -9.21 -13.47
CA ALA A 63 11.34 -10.64 -13.54
C ALA A 63 11.51 -11.15 -14.99
N ALA A 64 10.67 -10.69 -15.92
CA ALA A 64 10.74 -11.07 -17.33
C ALA A 64 12.06 -10.66 -17.97
N ARG A 65 12.55 -9.45 -17.66
CA ARG A 65 13.87 -8.98 -18.11
C ARG A 65 14.99 -9.85 -17.53
N TRP A 66 14.94 -10.19 -16.25
CA TRP A 66 15.95 -11.03 -15.59
C TRP A 66 16.07 -12.43 -16.18
N VAL A 67 14.96 -13.05 -16.58
CA VAL A 67 14.96 -14.40 -17.18
C VAL A 67 15.05 -14.39 -18.70
N GLY A 68 15.37 -13.25 -19.33
CA GLY A 68 15.56 -13.13 -20.77
C GLY A 68 14.28 -13.12 -21.63
N ARG A 69 13.10 -12.99 -21.02
CA ARG A 69 11.79 -12.95 -21.70
C ARG A 69 11.43 -11.54 -22.15
N ASN A 70 12.31 -10.93 -22.95
CA ASN A 70 12.22 -9.52 -23.35
C ASN A 70 10.93 -9.17 -24.10
N GLY A 71 10.42 -10.06 -24.97
CA GLY A 71 9.14 -9.85 -25.66
C GLY A 71 7.95 -9.78 -24.71
N GLN A 72 7.94 -10.64 -23.69
CA GLN A 72 6.91 -10.61 -22.64
C GLN A 72 7.04 -9.35 -21.78
N ALA A 73 8.27 -8.94 -21.44
CA ALA A 73 8.53 -7.72 -20.70
C ALA A 73 8.00 -6.47 -21.44
N ILE A 74 8.23 -6.37 -22.76
CA ILE A 74 7.71 -5.27 -23.59
C ILE A 74 6.18 -5.27 -23.59
N LYS A 75 5.56 -6.44 -23.76
CA LYS A 75 4.09 -6.58 -23.73
C LYS A 75 3.51 -6.14 -22.38
N TRP A 76 4.06 -6.62 -21.27
CA TRP A 76 3.61 -6.24 -19.94
C TRP A 76 3.90 -4.78 -19.61
N GLN A 77 4.99 -4.20 -20.13
CA GLN A 77 5.28 -2.77 -19.99
C GLN A 77 4.19 -1.93 -20.64
N SER A 78 3.79 -2.22 -21.87
CA SER A 78 2.68 -1.51 -22.53
C SER A 78 1.37 -1.62 -21.74
N GLN A 79 1.11 -2.77 -21.11
CA GLN A 79 -0.06 -2.96 -20.26
C GLN A 79 0.01 -2.16 -18.95
N TYR A 80 1.19 -2.08 -18.35
CA TYR A 80 1.45 -1.23 -17.20
C TYR A 80 1.24 0.24 -17.54
N ASP A 81 1.83 0.71 -18.64
CA ASP A 81 1.77 2.11 -19.06
C ASP A 81 0.31 2.54 -19.33
N ASP A 82 -0.46 1.69 -20.01
CA ASP A 82 -1.90 1.87 -20.26
C ASP A 82 -2.70 2.01 -18.96
N LEU A 83 -2.52 1.07 -18.02
CA LEU A 83 -3.24 1.08 -16.74
C LEU A 83 -2.81 2.28 -15.90
N TYR A 84 -1.52 2.59 -15.87
CA TYR A 84 -0.96 3.70 -15.12
C TYR A 84 -1.47 5.04 -15.63
N PHE A 85 -1.57 5.22 -16.95
CA PHE A 85 -2.15 6.42 -17.55
C PHE A 85 -3.60 6.64 -17.09
N VAL A 86 -4.45 5.62 -17.16
CA VAL A 86 -5.84 5.72 -16.71
C VAL A 86 -5.93 5.96 -15.19
N PHE A 87 -5.06 5.31 -14.43
CA PHE A 87 -4.94 5.50 -12.99
C PHE A 87 -4.57 6.95 -12.64
N LEU A 88 -3.58 7.54 -13.30
CA LEU A 88 -3.21 8.96 -13.13
C LEU A 88 -4.38 9.91 -13.42
N GLU A 89 -5.12 9.69 -14.50
CA GLU A 89 -6.28 10.50 -14.84
C GLU A 89 -7.40 10.39 -13.80
N SER A 90 -7.59 9.22 -13.21
CA SER A 90 -8.51 9.03 -12.09
C SER A 90 -8.02 9.76 -10.83
N MET A 91 -6.73 9.63 -10.48
CA MET A 91 -6.16 10.30 -9.30
C MET A 91 -6.38 11.81 -9.36
N LYS A 92 -6.03 12.46 -10.49
CA LYS A 92 -6.17 13.91 -10.68
C LYS A 92 -7.59 14.40 -10.38
N LYS A 93 -8.61 13.62 -10.77
CA LYS A 93 -10.04 13.96 -10.56
C LYS A 93 -10.50 13.78 -9.11
N ASN A 94 -9.81 12.94 -8.34
CA ASN A 94 -10.26 12.49 -7.02
C ASN A 94 -9.41 13.01 -5.87
N MET A 95 -8.39 13.83 -6.12
CA MET A 95 -7.63 14.49 -5.06
C MET A 95 -8.55 15.28 -4.12
N ARG A 96 -8.26 15.21 -2.82
CA ARG A 96 -8.99 15.90 -1.75
C ARG A 96 -8.04 16.71 -0.89
N LYS A 97 -8.59 17.55 -0.02
CA LYS A 97 -7.85 18.19 1.08
C LYS A 97 -8.37 17.66 2.41
N ASP A 98 -7.48 17.38 3.34
CA ASP A 98 -7.85 17.05 4.71
C ASP A 98 -8.26 18.32 5.48
N VAL A 99 -8.61 18.17 6.77
CA VAL A 99 -8.99 19.28 7.64
C VAL A 99 -7.87 20.31 7.84
N ASN A 100 -6.61 19.95 7.57
CA ASN A 100 -5.44 20.81 7.65
C ASN A 100 -5.07 21.44 6.30
N GLY A 101 -5.86 21.19 5.24
CA GLY A 101 -5.60 21.67 3.90
C GLY A 101 -4.54 20.87 3.12
N ILE A 102 -4.06 19.74 3.66
CA ILE A 102 -3.10 18.86 3.00
C ILE A 102 -3.80 18.12 1.87
N GLN A 103 -3.26 18.27 0.65
CA GLN A 103 -3.77 17.56 -0.51
C GLN A 103 -3.37 16.09 -0.46
N TYR A 104 -4.33 15.18 -0.65
CA TYR A 104 -4.11 13.73 -0.64
C TYR A 104 -5.06 13.02 -1.60
N LEU A 105 -4.68 11.82 -2.03
CA LEU A 105 -5.54 10.89 -2.75
C LEU A 105 -6.28 10.01 -1.73
N PRO A 106 -7.62 10.02 -1.68
CA PRO A 106 -8.37 9.09 -0.83
C PRO A 106 -8.15 7.64 -1.28
N ALA A 107 -8.27 6.68 -0.37
CA ALA A 107 -8.15 5.25 -0.69
C ALA A 107 -9.16 4.80 -1.77
N ARG A 108 -10.33 5.45 -1.82
CA ARG A 108 -11.36 5.21 -2.83
C ARG A 108 -11.78 6.50 -3.50
N ALA A 109 -11.93 6.45 -4.82
CA ALA A 109 -12.49 7.56 -5.60
C ALA A 109 -13.90 7.94 -5.10
N THR A 110 -14.72 6.93 -4.78
CA THR A 110 -16.11 7.08 -4.35
C THR A 110 -16.29 7.07 -2.82
N SER A 111 -15.24 7.26 -2.03
CA SER A 111 -15.35 7.31 -0.57
C SER A 111 -16.27 8.46 -0.12
N ASP A 112 -17.02 8.27 0.97
CA ASP A 112 -17.76 9.35 1.63
C ASP A 112 -16.82 10.53 1.89
N LYS A 113 -17.21 11.75 1.52
CA LYS A 113 -16.44 12.96 1.77
C LYS A 113 -16.27 13.25 3.27
N LYS A 114 -17.11 12.64 4.11
CA LYS A 114 -17.02 12.70 5.58
C LYS A 114 -16.09 11.64 6.17
N ALA A 115 -15.62 10.68 5.38
CA ALA A 115 -14.67 9.68 5.86
C ALA A 115 -13.36 10.35 6.29
N GLN A 116 -12.75 9.81 7.34
CA GLN A 116 -11.42 10.20 7.78
C GLN A 116 -10.40 10.04 6.62
N ALA A 117 -9.50 11.01 6.46
CA ALA A 117 -8.58 11.05 5.31
C ALA A 117 -7.64 9.83 5.26
N GLN A 118 -7.21 9.38 6.44
CA GLN A 118 -6.28 8.27 6.63
C GLN A 118 -6.93 6.88 6.49
N LYS A 119 -8.25 6.82 6.39
CA LYS A 119 -9.01 5.58 6.35
C LYS A 119 -8.62 4.75 5.13
N HIS A 120 -8.27 3.47 5.35
CA HIS A 120 -7.82 2.50 4.35
C HIS A 120 -6.57 2.87 3.53
N GLN A 121 -5.80 3.85 3.99
CA GLN A 121 -4.57 4.29 3.32
C GLN A 121 -3.39 3.30 3.51
N TRP A 122 -3.59 2.20 4.21
CA TRP A 122 -2.60 1.10 4.26
C TRP A 122 -2.26 0.57 2.85
N ALA A 123 -3.24 0.58 1.94
CA ALA A 123 -3.03 0.17 0.55
C ALA A 123 -2.15 1.14 -0.23
N PHE A 124 -2.27 2.43 0.06
CA PHE A 124 -1.41 3.46 -0.53
C PHE A 124 0.06 3.26 -0.14
N LEU A 125 0.34 2.87 1.12
CA LEU A 125 1.69 2.57 1.57
C LEU A 125 2.32 1.41 0.78
N ASN A 126 1.54 0.37 0.46
CA ASN A 126 1.99 -0.72 -0.41
C ASN A 126 2.34 -0.26 -1.83
N ALA A 127 1.63 0.76 -2.35
CA ALA A 127 1.93 1.36 -3.64
C ALA A 127 3.24 2.16 -3.62
N VAL A 128 3.59 2.78 -2.48
CA VAL A 128 4.90 3.41 -2.27
C VAL A 128 5.99 2.34 -2.23
N TYR A 129 5.87 1.38 -1.31
CA TYR A 129 6.76 0.22 -1.23
C TYR A 129 6.00 -1.01 -0.73
N PRO A 130 6.15 -2.18 -1.37
CA PRO A 130 7.13 -2.52 -2.41
C PRO A 130 6.70 -2.12 -3.83
N GLY A 131 5.53 -1.50 -4.00
CA GLY A 131 4.93 -1.24 -5.30
C GLY A 131 5.72 -0.32 -6.21
N LYS A 132 6.39 0.69 -5.64
CA LYS A 132 7.16 1.71 -6.37
C LYS A 132 6.34 2.32 -7.51
N VAL A 133 5.04 2.52 -7.25
CA VAL A 133 4.08 3.06 -8.23
C VAL A 133 4.27 4.57 -8.42
N PHE A 134 4.76 5.24 -7.38
CA PHE A 134 4.99 6.68 -7.37
C PHE A 134 6.47 7.00 -7.42
N ASP A 135 6.84 8.04 -8.16
CA ASP A 135 8.17 8.63 -8.09
C ASP A 135 8.41 9.26 -6.71
N LEU A 136 9.67 9.28 -6.25
CA LEU A 136 10.03 9.83 -4.93
C LEU A 136 9.67 11.32 -4.77
N ASN A 137 9.58 12.06 -5.88
CA ASN A 137 9.21 13.48 -5.91
C ASN A 137 7.73 13.70 -6.25
N ASP A 138 6.92 12.64 -6.32
CA ASP A 138 5.50 12.77 -6.67
C ASP A 138 4.75 13.57 -5.57
N PRO A 139 4.01 14.64 -5.94
CA PRO A 139 3.25 15.42 -4.97
C PRO A 139 2.12 14.63 -4.31
N VAL A 140 1.55 13.62 -4.97
CA VAL A 140 0.57 12.69 -4.39
C VAL A 140 1.24 11.88 -3.29
N LEU A 141 2.44 11.34 -3.55
CA LEU A 141 3.19 10.62 -2.53
C LEU A 141 3.45 11.50 -1.32
N THR A 142 4.00 12.69 -1.57
CA THR A 142 4.35 13.65 -0.51
C THR A 142 3.11 14.06 0.30
N GLY A 143 1.99 14.33 -0.37
CA GLY A 143 0.74 14.74 0.24
C GLY A 143 0.11 13.66 1.13
N ASN A 144 0.02 12.43 0.61
CA ASN A 144 -0.51 11.29 1.36
C ASN A 144 0.35 10.95 2.58
N MET A 145 1.69 10.92 2.44
CA MET A 145 2.58 10.69 3.58
C MET A 145 2.43 11.76 4.66
N LYS A 146 2.38 13.04 4.29
CA LYS A 146 2.15 14.15 5.25
C LYS A 146 0.80 14.02 5.97
N MET A 147 -0.26 13.61 5.25
CA MET A 147 -1.57 13.39 5.85
C MET A 147 -1.54 12.22 6.84
N LEU A 148 -0.86 11.12 6.51
CA LEU A 148 -0.69 9.97 7.40
C LEU A 148 0.11 10.31 8.66
N GLU A 149 1.21 11.08 8.52
CA GLU A 149 2.05 11.53 9.65
C GLU A 149 1.26 12.34 10.69
N LYS A 150 0.20 13.06 10.28
CA LYS A 150 -0.69 13.79 11.20
C LYS A 150 -1.62 12.88 12.01
N ASN A 151 -1.74 11.61 11.60
CA ASN A 151 -2.63 10.62 12.21
C ASN A 151 -1.84 9.51 12.90
N ILE A 152 -0.72 9.86 13.55
CA ILE A 152 0.06 8.92 14.38
C ILE A 152 -0.40 9.01 15.84
N LYS A 153 -0.63 7.85 16.46
CA LYS A 153 -0.88 7.68 17.91
C LYS A 153 -0.05 6.50 18.41
N GLU A 154 0.55 6.64 19.58
CA GLU A 154 1.41 5.60 20.18
C GLU A 154 2.55 5.12 19.24
N GLY A 155 3.02 6.01 18.36
CA GLY A 155 4.05 5.72 17.36
C GLY A 155 3.56 4.97 16.11
N LEU A 156 2.26 4.63 16.01
CA LEU A 156 1.67 3.90 14.90
C LEU A 156 0.57 4.71 14.19
N LEU A 157 0.25 4.35 12.94
CA LEU A 157 -0.83 4.96 12.19
C LEU A 157 -2.20 4.61 12.81
N PHE A 158 -3.05 5.63 12.97
CA PHE A 158 -4.33 5.54 13.66
C PHE A 158 -5.51 5.79 12.71
N GLY A 159 -6.56 4.98 12.80
CA GLY A 159 -7.77 5.12 11.97
C GLY A 159 -7.60 4.69 10.52
N THR A 160 -6.59 3.86 10.23
CA THR A 160 -6.34 3.35 8.87
C THR A 160 -7.19 2.12 8.52
N GLY A 161 -7.87 1.52 9.49
CA GLY A 161 -8.62 0.27 9.32
C GLY A 161 -10.12 0.40 9.39
N TRP A 162 -10.73 -0.74 9.70
CA TRP A 162 -12.17 -0.87 9.94
C TRP A 162 -12.58 -0.22 11.25
N MET A 163 -11.72 -0.26 12.27
CA MET A 163 -11.86 0.48 13.51
C MET A 163 -11.46 1.94 13.28
N PRO A 164 -12.41 2.91 13.23
CA PRO A 164 -12.08 4.31 12.93
C PRO A 164 -11.23 4.96 14.03
N ASN A 165 -11.35 4.42 15.25
CA ASN A 165 -10.62 4.87 16.43
C ASN A 165 -9.66 3.78 16.94
N GLY A 166 -9.05 3.02 16.03
CA GLY A 166 -8.10 1.96 16.35
C GLY A 166 -6.84 2.01 15.51
N ILE A 167 -5.89 1.16 15.86
CA ILE A 167 -4.63 0.94 15.14
C ILE A 167 -4.74 -0.40 14.43
N VAL A 168 -4.48 -0.42 13.12
CA VAL A 168 -4.20 -1.66 12.38
C VAL A 168 -2.72 -1.94 12.54
N ILE A 169 -2.37 -2.96 13.33
CA ILE A 169 -0.99 -3.15 13.78
C ILE A 169 -0.03 -3.38 12.61
N ALA A 170 -0.45 -4.13 11.59
CA ALA A 170 0.39 -4.42 10.42
C ALA A 170 0.79 -3.17 9.62
N THR A 171 0.06 -2.06 9.75
CA THR A 171 0.39 -0.80 9.05
C THR A 171 1.63 -0.11 9.59
N ALA A 172 2.12 -0.53 10.77
CA ALA A 172 3.44 -0.14 11.27
C ALA A 172 4.52 -0.45 10.23
N SER A 173 4.50 -1.67 9.69
CA SER A 173 5.47 -2.09 8.69
C SER A 173 5.25 -1.42 7.34
N ASP A 174 4.00 -1.30 6.90
CA ASP A 174 3.68 -0.59 5.65
C ASP A 174 4.23 0.86 5.71
N CYS A 175 4.09 1.53 6.87
CA CYS A 175 4.61 2.87 7.11
C CYS A 175 6.15 2.91 7.18
N ALA A 176 6.76 2.03 7.97
CA ALA A 176 8.21 1.94 8.12
C ALA A 176 8.90 1.75 6.77
N HIS A 177 8.38 0.86 5.93
CA HIS A 177 8.94 0.62 4.61
C HIS A 177 8.75 1.78 3.65
N ALA A 178 7.59 2.46 3.68
CA ALA A 178 7.36 3.65 2.88
C ALA A 178 8.29 4.80 3.30
N LEU A 179 8.49 5.02 4.60
CA LEU A 179 9.41 6.01 5.14
C LEU A 179 10.85 5.68 4.76
N GLN A 180 11.28 4.43 4.94
CA GLN A 180 12.61 4.01 4.53
C GLN A 180 12.80 4.23 3.03
N TRP A 181 11.90 3.72 2.19
CA TRP A 181 11.95 3.91 0.73
C TRP A 181 12.06 5.39 0.30
N THR A 182 11.44 6.29 1.05
CA THR A 182 11.44 7.73 0.78
C THR A 182 12.60 8.49 1.46
N GLY A 183 13.62 7.78 1.94
CA GLY A 183 14.84 8.36 2.52
C GLY A 183 14.69 8.84 3.96
N LYS A 184 13.66 8.38 4.67
CA LYS A 184 13.39 8.70 6.09
C LYS A 184 13.66 7.51 7.02
N ALA A 185 14.73 6.77 6.75
CA ALA A 185 15.08 5.55 7.47
C ALA A 185 15.29 5.75 8.98
N GLN A 186 15.72 6.95 9.40
CA GLN A 186 15.93 7.32 10.79
C GLN A 186 14.68 7.22 11.68
N SER A 187 13.47 7.23 11.08
CA SER A 187 12.21 7.08 11.82
C SER A 187 11.78 5.61 12.01
N VAL A 188 12.44 4.67 11.33
CA VAL A 188 12.08 3.24 11.36
C VAL A 188 12.28 2.58 12.74
N PRO A 189 13.37 2.84 13.49
CA PRO A 189 13.55 2.28 14.82
C PRO A 189 12.38 2.57 15.76
N ASP A 190 11.89 3.81 15.79
CA ASP A 190 10.78 4.22 16.65
C ASP A 190 9.49 3.46 16.31
N ILE A 191 9.23 3.22 15.02
CA ILE A 191 8.08 2.44 14.56
C ILE A 191 8.21 0.97 14.95
N LEU A 192 9.42 0.39 14.85
CA LEU A 192 9.68 -0.98 15.30
C LEU A 192 9.44 -1.12 16.80
N TYR A 193 9.93 -0.17 17.61
CA TYR A 193 9.68 -0.14 19.05
C TYR A 193 8.19 0.02 19.36
N ALA A 194 7.51 0.93 18.67
CA ALA A 194 6.07 1.11 18.81
C ALA A 194 5.33 -0.19 18.52
N LEU A 195 5.64 -0.85 17.40
CA LEU A 195 5.08 -2.15 17.02
C LEU A 195 5.33 -3.22 18.09
N ALA A 196 6.57 -3.37 18.56
CA ALA A 196 6.94 -4.31 19.62
C ALA A 196 6.12 -4.07 20.90
N SER A 197 5.93 -2.81 21.27
CA SER A 197 5.19 -2.43 22.48
C SER A 197 3.68 -2.71 22.42
N HIS A 198 3.16 -3.03 21.24
CA HIS A 198 1.75 -3.41 21.03
C HIS A 198 1.55 -4.94 21.01
N ALA A 199 2.60 -5.72 21.25
CA ALA A 199 2.46 -7.15 21.41
C ALA A 199 1.78 -7.48 22.76
N ALA A 200 0.98 -8.54 22.77
CA ALA A 200 0.50 -9.18 23.98
C ALA A 200 1.68 -9.85 24.74
N PRO A 201 1.52 -10.21 26.03
CA PRO A 201 2.60 -10.81 26.83
C PRO A 201 3.22 -12.10 26.28
N ASN A 202 2.51 -12.78 25.38
CA ASN A 202 2.99 -13.96 24.65
C ASN A 202 3.67 -13.63 23.31
N TYR A 203 3.99 -12.35 23.06
CA TYR A 203 4.63 -11.85 21.84
C TYR A 203 3.80 -12.08 20.56
N ALA A 204 2.46 -12.09 20.70
CA ALA A 204 1.53 -12.09 19.58
C ALA A 204 0.84 -10.73 19.43
N TRP A 205 0.31 -10.44 18.25
CA TRP A 205 -0.45 -9.22 18.00
C TRP A 205 -1.88 -9.54 17.55
N HIS A 206 -2.80 -8.65 17.88
CA HIS A 206 -4.09 -8.54 17.23
C HIS A 206 -3.94 -7.90 15.84
N GLU A 207 -4.86 -8.16 14.91
CA GLU A 207 -4.94 -7.39 13.67
C GLU A 207 -5.18 -5.89 13.94
N GLN A 208 -6.18 -5.60 14.78
CA GLN A 208 -6.57 -4.25 15.17
C GLN A 208 -6.84 -4.17 16.67
N GLN A 209 -6.48 -3.03 17.26
CA GLN A 209 -6.79 -2.72 18.66
C GLN A 209 -7.03 -1.23 18.87
N SER A 210 -7.77 -0.89 19.92
CA SER A 210 -7.85 0.48 20.43
C SER A 210 -6.51 0.95 21.01
N LEU A 211 -6.41 2.25 21.28
CA LEU A 211 -5.30 2.82 22.05
C LEU A 211 -5.19 2.15 23.43
N LYS A 212 -3.99 2.05 23.98
CA LYS A 212 -3.72 1.38 25.28
C LYS A 212 -4.47 2.02 26.44
N ASN A 213 -4.68 3.33 26.38
CA ASN A 213 -5.35 4.10 27.43
C ASN A 213 -6.85 4.28 27.19
N ASN A 214 -7.44 3.55 26.23
CA ASN A 214 -8.89 3.59 26.04
C ASN A 214 -9.60 2.90 27.21
N SER A 215 -10.71 3.46 27.68
CA SER A 215 -11.46 2.91 28.82
C SER A 215 -12.01 1.51 28.54
N ASP A 216 -12.39 1.28 27.28
CA ASP A 216 -12.79 -0.03 26.76
C ASP A 216 -11.74 -0.51 25.76
N THR A 217 -11.03 -1.59 26.10
CA THR A 217 -10.14 -2.27 25.16
C THR A 217 -10.98 -2.95 24.09
N ILE A 218 -10.93 -2.42 22.87
CA ILE A 218 -11.59 -3.02 21.71
C ILE A 218 -10.51 -3.67 20.85
N ILE A 219 -10.72 -4.93 20.50
CA ILE A 219 -9.87 -5.70 19.59
C ILE A 219 -10.72 -6.20 18.42
N SER A 220 -10.11 -6.34 17.25
CA SER A 220 -10.77 -6.86 16.06
C SER A 220 -9.79 -7.64 15.18
N GLY A 221 -10.31 -8.59 14.41
CA GLY A 221 -9.54 -9.48 13.56
C GLY A 221 -8.96 -10.70 14.28
N ASP A 222 -7.98 -11.32 13.64
CA ASP A 222 -7.31 -12.53 14.16
C ASP A 222 -6.29 -12.22 15.28
N MET A 223 -6.10 -13.22 16.15
CA MET A 223 -4.99 -13.29 17.09
C MET A 223 -4.58 -14.76 17.30
N PRO A 224 -3.31 -15.14 17.09
CA PRO A 224 -2.22 -14.29 16.60
C PRO A 224 -2.43 -13.87 15.14
N ASN A 225 -2.20 -12.59 14.84
CA ASN A 225 -2.12 -12.12 13.47
C ASN A 225 -0.74 -12.40 12.89
N ASN A 226 -0.65 -13.43 12.04
CA ASN A 226 0.62 -13.87 11.47
C ASN A 226 1.23 -12.86 10.48
N ARG A 227 0.42 -11.99 9.86
CA ARG A 227 0.94 -10.91 9.03
C ARG A 227 1.78 -9.97 9.89
N VAL A 228 1.30 -9.57 11.06
CA VAL A 228 2.07 -8.67 11.95
C VAL A 228 3.42 -9.29 12.33
N SER A 229 3.44 -10.57 12.70
CA SER A 229 4.69 -11.27 13.04
C SER A 229 5.68 -11.31 11.85
N ALA A 230 5.19 -11.58 10.65
CA ALA A 230 6.02 -11.56 9.43
C ALA A 230 6.53 -10.14 9.13
N GLU A 231 5.67 -9.15 9.30
CA GLU A 231 5.99 -7.74 9.08
C GLU A 231 7.02 -7.21 10.10
N PHE A 232 6.96 -7.65 11.36
CA PHE A 232 7.98 -7.33 12.37
C PHE A 232 9.39 -7.80 11.93
N ILE A 233 9.49 -9.04 11.46
CA ILE A 233 10.74 -9.60 10.91
C ILE A 233 11.16 -8.84 9.65
N ARG A 234 10.21 -8.47 8.79
CA ARG A 234 10.49 -7.76 7.54
C ARG A 234 11.09 -6.37 7.77
N ILE A 235 10.59 -5.63 8.77
CA ILE A 235 11.18 -4.34 9.17
C ILE A 235 12.64 -4.54 9.57
N ILE A 236 12.93 -5.49 10.47
CA ILE A 236 14.30 -5.76 10.94
C ILE A 236 15.23 -6.10 9.76
N ARG A 237 14.78 -6.96 8.84
CA ARG A 237 15.54 -7.27 7.63
C ARG A 237 15.86 -6.00 6.84
N HIS A 238 14.86 -5.15 6.60
CA HIS A 238 15.05 -3.96 5.76
C HIS A 238 15.80 -2.83 6.45
N MET A 239 15.79 -2.75 7.79
CA MET A 239 16.70 -1.87 8.52
C MET A 239 18.17 -2.24 8.27
N ILE A 240 18.47 -3.53 8.14
CA ILE A 240 19.81 -4.05 7.87
C ILE A 240 20.17 -3.97 6.39
N VAL A 241 19.24 -4.32 5.49
CA VAL A 241 19.50 -4.42 4.05
C VAL A 241 18.28 -4.07 3.22
N MET A 242 18.40 -3.05 2.37
CA MET A 242 17.36 -2.61 1.45
C MET A 242 17.91 -2.41 0.04
N GLU A 243 17.23 -2.98 -0.95
CA GLU A 243 17.57 -2.80 -2.37
C GLU A 243 16.76 -1.64 -2.96
N ARG A 244 17.47 -0.64 -3.51
CA ARG A 244 16.87 0.46 -4.28
C ARG A 244 17.48 0.50 -5.66
N SER A 245 16.69 0.11 -6.66
CA SER A 245 17.15 0.04 -8.04
C SER A 245 18.40 -0.84 -8.17
N ASN A 246 19.56 -0.26 -8.49
CA ASN A 246 20.85 -0.93 -8.62
C ASN A 246 21.75 -0.75 -7.38
N GLU A 247 21.22 -0.21 -6.29
CA GLU A 247 21.95 0.05 -5.05
C GLU A 247 21.50 -0.88 -3.93
N LEU A 248 22.47 -1.28 -3.11
CA LEU A 248 22.26 -2.03 -1.86
C LEU A 248 22.56 -1.09 -0.69
N HIS A 249 21.53 -0.73 0.07
CA HIS A 249 21.66 0.10 1.26
C HIS A 249 21.80 -0.80 2.48
N LEU A 250 22.89 -0.62 3.22
CA LEU A 250 23.20 -1.40 4.41
C LEU A 250 23.06 -0.53 5.66
N PHE A 251 22.44 -1.09 6.71
CA PHE A 251 22.29 -0.50 8.04
C PHE A 251 21.58 0.86 8.09
N GLU A 252 20.88 1.23 7.03
CA GLU A 252 20.26 2.56 6.90
C GLU A 252 19.18 2.82 7.95
N GLY A 253 18.50 1.76 8.41
CA GLY A 253 17.49 1.84 9.46
C GLY A 253 18.01 1.51 10.85
N ILE A 254 19.32 1.31 11.05
CA ILE A 254 19.91 1.01 12.37
C ILE A 254 20.33 2.33 13.05
N PRO A 255 19.98 2.55 14.33
CA PRO A 255 20.40 3.74 15.10
C PRO A 255 21.92 3.91 15.25
#